data_AF-A0A2N5GPC3-F1
#
_entry.id   AF-A0A2N5GPC3-F1
#
_cell.length_a   1.000
_cell.length_b   1.000
_cell.length_c   1.000
_cell.angle_alpha   90.00
_cell.angle_beta   90.00
_cell.angle_gamma   90.00
#
_symmetry.space_group_name_H-M   'P 1'
#
loop_
_entity.id
_entity.type
_entity.pdbx_description
1 polymer ?
#
loop_
_entity_poly.entity_id
_entity_poly.type
_entity_poly.pdbx_seq_one_letter_code
_entity_poly.pdbx_strand_id
1 'polypeptide(L)'
;MEIWKDIEGYNGKYQVSNHGRVKSTDYYYTGKEKVLKITPYNGYRKVGLAKDKNDTMTLFNVHRLVATAFIPKVEGKPLINHIDGNRANNHVSNL
;
A
#
# COMPACT_ATOMS: atom_id res chain seq x y z
N MET A 1 11.05 -11.95 -7.47
CA MET A 1 10.27 -11.20 -8.47
C MET A 1 9.28 -10.32 -7.73
N GLU A 2 9.07 -9.09 -8.19
CA GLU A 2 8.05 -8.24 -7.58
C GLU A 2 6.69 -8.50 -8.25
N ILE A 3 5.66 -8.64 -7.42
CA ILE A 3 4.27 -8.84 -7.82
C ILE A 3 3.50 -7.59 -7.40
N TRP A 4 2.65 -7.08 -8.30
CA TRP A 4 1.78 -5.94 -8.07
C TRP A 4 0.31 -6.40 -8.05
N LYS A 5 -0.47 -5.87 -7.11
CA LYS A 5 -1.92 -6.11 -7.00
C LYS A 5 -2.66 -4.80 -6.82
N ASP A 6 -3.89 -4.76 -7.32
CA ASP A 6 -4.77 -3.60 -7.14
C ASP A 6 -5.11 -3.36 -5.68
N ILE A 7 -5.21 -2.09 -5.30
CA ILE A 7 -5.72 -1.70 -3.98
C ILE A 7 -7.24 -1.66 -4.06
N GLU A 8 -7.90 -2.50 -3.24
CA GLU A 8 -9.36 -2.57 -3.16
C GLU A 8 -9.99 -1.19 -2.84
N GLY A 9 -11.11 -0.88 -3.49
CA GLY A 9 -11.83 0.38 -3.28
C GLY A 9 -11.27 1.59 -4.04
N TYR A 10 -10.27 1.39 -4.91
CA TYR A 10 -9.67 2.44 -5.76
C TYR A 10 -9.81 2.20 -7.26
N ASN A 11 -10.66 1.25 -7.68
CA ASN A 11 -11.02 1.02 -9.09
C ASN A 11 -9.81 0.92 -10.04
N GLY A 12 -8.75 0.23 -9.61
CA GLY A 12 -7.53 0.04 -10.41
C GLY A 12 -6.60 1.26 -10.53
N LYS A 13 -6.89 2.39 -9.87
CA LYS A 13 -6.05 3.61 -9.91
C LYS A 13 -4.71 3.46 -9.21
N TYR A 14 -4.61 2.50 -8.28
CA TYR A 14 -3.41 2.24 -7.50
C TYR A 14 -3.15 0.75 -7.34
N GLN A 15 -1.86 0.42 -7.30
CA GLN A 15 -1.36 -0.92 -7.04
C GLN A 15 -0.34 -0.90 -5.91
N VAL A 16 -0.32 -1.97 -5.13
CA VAL A 16 0.67 -2.23 -4.08
C VAL A 16 1.48 -3.47 -4.44
N SER A 17 2.80 -3.41 -4.18
CA SER A 17 3.69 -4.54 -4.43
C SER A 17 3.98 -5.36 -3.18
N ASN A 18 4.37 -6.61 -3.36
CA ASN A 18 4.84 -7.48 -2.27
C ASN A 18 6.13 -6.97 -1.59
N HIS A 19 6.82 -5.99 -2.17
CA HIS A 19 7.97 -5.29 -1.56
C HIS A 19 7.57 -4.03 -0.78
N GLY A 20 6.28 -3.71 -0.67
CA GLY A 20 5.82 -2.52 0.03
C GLY A 20 6.05 -1.22 -0.76
N ARG A 21 6.03 -1.30 -2.09
CA ARG A 21 5.92 -0.12 -2.95
C ARG A 21 4.46 0.09 -3.35
N VAL A 22 4.11 1.34 -3.62
CA VAL A 22 2.77 1.72 -4.09
C VAL A 22 2.92 2.57 -5.33
N LYS A 23 2.16 2.27 -6.38
CA LYS A 23 2.17 3.04 -7.62
C LYS A 23 0.75 3.47 -7.99
N SER A 24 0.65 4.61 -8.67
CA SER A 24 -0.54 4.99 -9.42
C SER A 24 -0.42 4.44 -10.83
N THR A 25 -1.52 3.92 -11.38
CA THR A 25 -1.61 3.40 -12.76
C THR A 25 -1.92 4.51 -13.77
N ASP A 26 -2.55 5.59 -13.31
CA ASP A 26 -2.88 6.78 -14.08
C ASP A 26 -2.52 8.05 -13.31
N TYR A 27 -1.22 8.30 -13.20
CA TYR A 27 -0.70 9.41 -12.40
C TYR A 27 -1.13 10.75 -13.00
N TYR A 28 -1.88 11.55 -12.23
CA TYR A 28 -2.47 12.82 -12.66
C TYR A 28 -3.32 12.73 -13.94
N TYR A 29 -3.96 11.59 -14.21
CA TYR A 29 -4.81 11.42 -15.39
C TYR A 29 -4.04 11.58 -16.72
N THR A 30 -2.79 11.10 -16.74
CA THR A 30 -1.88 11.20 -17.90
C THR A 30 -1.71 9.89 -18.66
N GLY A 31 -2.32 8.80 -18.19
CA GLY A 31 -2.15 7.43 -18.69
C GLY A 31 -0.79 6.81 -18.32
N LYS A 32 -0.01 7.45 -17.44
CA LYS A 32 1.33 6.99 -17.05
C LYS A 32 1.32 6.41 -15.64
N GLU A 33 2.03 5.30 -15.47
CA GLU A 33 2.28 4.76 -14.15
C GLU A 33 3.35 5.57 -13.40
N LYS A 34 3.21 5.68 -12.08
CA LYS A 34 4.26 6.26 -11.23
C LYS A 34 4.28 5.63 -9.84
N VAL A 35 5.45 5.18 -9.42
CA VAL A 35 5.69 4.79 -8.01
C VAL A 35 5.58 6.03 -7.12
N LEU A 36 4.67 5.99 -6.16
CA LEU A 36 4.34 7.10 -5.28
C LEU A 36 5.41 7.28 -4.21
N LYS A 37 5.56 8.53 -3.76
CA LYS A 37 6.43 8.85 -2.63
C LYS A 37 5.80 8.30 -1.35
N ILE A 38 6.59 7.48 -0.64
CA ILE A 38 6.24 6.97 0.67
C ILE A 38 6.92 7.85 1.72
N THR A 39 6.15 8.30 2.70
CA THR A 39 6.62 9.19 3.77
C THR A 39 6.68 8.42 5.10
N PRO A 40 7.79 8.50 5.85
CA PRO A 40 7.84 7.93 7.19
C PRO A 40 7.01 8.77 8.17
N TYR A 41 6.30 8.11 9.08
CA TYR A 41 5.59 8.74 10.19
C TYR A 41 5.53 7.77 11.38
N ASN A 42 6.13 8.18 12.51
CA ASN A 42 6.21 7.36 13.72
C ASN A 42 6.76 5.93 13.48
N GLY A 43 7.82 5.84 12.66
CA GLY A 43 8.45 4.58 12.24
C GLY A 43 7.72 3.82 11.13
N TYR A 44 6.45 4.11 10.87
CA TYR A 44 5.67 3.47 9.80
C TYR A 44 5.85 4.19 8.46
N ARG A 45 5.72 3.43 7.38
CA ARG A 45 5.64 3.97 6.01
C ARG A 45 4.20 4.28 5.64
N LYS A 46 3.94 5.51 5.19
CA LYS A 46 2.62 5.97 4.75
C LYS A 46 2.62 6.45 3.30
N VAL A 47 1.47 6.30 2.65
CA VAL A 47 1.21 6.81 1.29
C VAL A 47 -0.16 7.50 1.28
N GLY A 48 -0.28 8.59 0.50
CA GLY A 48 -1.54 9.27 0.28
C GLY A 48 -2.23 8.76 -0.97
N LEU A 49 -3.49 8.36 -0.87
CA LEU A 49 -4.33 7.89 -1.96
C LEU A 49 -5.62 8.71 -2.00
N ALA A 50 -6.10 9.05 -3.20
CA ALA A 50 -7.35 9.77 -3.40
C ALA A 50 -8.24 8.94 -4.33
N LYS A 51 -9.54 8.81 -4.04
CA LYS A 51 -10.42 8.02 -4.92
C LYS A 51 -10.65 8.72 -6.23
N ASP A 52 -10.74 10.06 -6.23
CA ASP A 52 -11.01 10.89 -7.40
C ASP A 52 -10.24 12.21 -7.38
N LYS A 53 -10.32 12.96 -8.49
CA LYS A 53 -9.57 14.21 -8.70
C LYS A 53 -9.88 15.28 -7.65
N ASN A 54 -11.13 15.33 -7.23
CA ASN A 54 -11.64 16.30 -6.26
C ASN A 54 -11.77 15.69 -4.85
N ASP A 55 -11.30 14.46 -4.65
CA ASP A 55 -11.38 13.77 -3.37
C ASP A 55 -10.25 14.21 -2.44
N THR A 56 -10.49 14.13 -1.13
CA THR A 56 -9.46 14.41 -0.14
C THR A 56 -8.50 13.23 -0.05
N MET A 57 -7.21 13.52 -0.20
CA MET A 57 -6.18 12.50 -0.06
C MET A 57 -6.19 11.92 1.36
N THR A 58 -6.35 10.60 1.44
CA THR A 58 -6.31 9.86 2.70
C THR A 58 -4.97 9.15 2.85
N LEU A 59 -4.36 9.24 4.03
CA LEU A 59 -3.09 8.59 4.33
C LEU A 59 -3.29 7.15 4.82
N PHE A 60 -2.63 6.21 4.15
CA PHE A 60 -2.65 4.78 4.48
C PHE A 60 -1.30 4.30 4.95
N ASN A 61 -1.29 3.33 5.87
CA ASN A 61 -0.09 2.58 6.24
C ASN A 61 0.23 1.55 5.16
N VAL A 62 1.47 1.56 4.68
CA VAL A 62 1.91 0.67 3.58
C VAL A 62 1.83 -0.80 3.98
N HIS A 63 2.26 -1.18 5.19
CA HIS A 63 2.14 -2.58 5.65
C HIS A 63 0.70 -3.10 5.58
N ARG A 64 -0.30 -2.26 5.89
CA ARG A 64 -1.71 -2.68 5.83
C ARG A 64 -2.16 -2.90 4.39
N LEU A 65 -1.72 -2.04 3.46
CA LEU A 65 -2.02 -2.20 2.05
C LEU A 65 -1.42 -3.50 1.50
N VAL A 66 -0.17 -3.79 1.84
CA VAL A 66 0.51 -5.04 1.44
C VAL A 66 -0.21 -6.25 2.04
N ALA A 67 -0.46 -6.26 3.34
CA ALA A 67 -1.11 -7.39 3.99
C ALA A 67 -2.51 -7.64 3.44
N THR A 68 -3.34 -6.60 3.27
CA THR A 68 -4.68 -6.76 2.68
C THR A 68 -4.63 -7.35 1.26
N ALA A 69 -3.64 -6.99 0.46
CA ALA A 69 -3.54 -7.47 -0.93
C ALA A 69 -2.96 -8.88 -1.06
N PHE A 70 -2.04 -9.28 -0.16
CA PHE A 70 -1.26 -10.52 -0.33
C PHE A 70 -1.50 -11.58 0.74
N ILE A 71 -1.98 -11.20 1.92
CA ILE A 71 -2.19 -12.12 3.05
C ILE A 71 -3.70 -12.38 3.20
N PRO A 72 -4.16 -13.63 3.07
CA PRO A 72 -5.55 -13.98 3.34
C PRO A 72 -5.95 -13.58 4.76
N LYS A 73 -7.17 -13.05 4.92
CA LYS A 73 -7.71 -12.74 6.26
C LYS A 73 -7.80 -14.02 7.07
N VAL A 74 -7.19 -14.02 8.25
CA VAL A 74 -7.26 -15.12 9.20
C VAL A 74 -8.23 -14.75 10.31
N GLU A 75 -9.23 -15.60 10.55
CA GLU A 75 -10.22 -15.39 11.60
C GLU A 75 -9.54 -15.27 12.98
N GLY A 76 -10.02 -14.34 13.81
CA GLY A 76 -9.43 -14.06 15.12
C GLY A 76 -8.09 -13.31 15.11
N LYS A 77 -7.51 -12.98 13.95
CA LYS A 77 -6.25 -12.21 13.83
C LYS A 77 -6.46 -10.88 13.09
N PRO A 78 -7.00 -9.85 13.76
CA PRO A 78 -7.31 -8.57 13.12
C PRO A 78 -6.10 -7.63 12.97
N LEU A 79 -4.97 -7.94 13.63
CA LEU A 79 -3.78 -7.10 13.66
C LEU A 79 -2.72 -7.61 12.69
N ILE A 80 -2.03 -6.69 12.03
CA ILE A 80 -0.87 -6.94 11.17
C ILE A 80 0.34 -6.38 11.89
N ASN A 81 1.44 -7.15 11.94
CA ASN A 81 2.65 -6.74 12.65
C ASN A 81 3.91 -7.13 11.87
N HIS A 82 5.00 -6.43 12.12
CA HIS A 82 6.30 -6.72 11.50
C HIS A 82 7.02 -7.80 12.28
N ILE A 83 7.36 -8.92 11.63
CA ILE A 83 8.03 -10.08 12.27
C ILE A 83 9.38 -9.68 12.88
N ASP A 84 10.16 -8.88 12.14
CA ASP A 84 11.47 -8.37 12.57
C ASP A 84 11.39 -7.16 13.51
N GLY A 85 10.18 -6.67 13.85
CA GLY A 85 9.97 -5.45 14.63
C GLY A 85 10.31 -4.14 13.89
N ASN A 86 10.83 -4.21 12.66
CA ASN A 86 11.16 -3.05 11.84
C ASN A 86 9.94 -2.58 11.04
N ARG A 87 9.27 -1.55 11.56
CA ARG A 87 8.08 -0.92 10.96
C ARG A 87 8.29 -0.34 9.55
N ALA A 88 9.55 -0.22 9.10
CA ALA A 88 9.87 0.22 7.75
C ALA A 88 9.97 -0.94 6.73
N ASN A 89 10.14 -2.19 7.18
CA ASN A 89 10.27 -3.37 6.33
C ASN A 89 8.89 -3.93 5.95
N ASN A 90 8.24 -3.35 4.93
CA ASN A 90 6.89 -3.74 4.51
C ASN A 90 6.86 -4.85 3.46
N HIS A 91 7.93 -5.67 3.35
CA HIS A 91 7.88 -6.84 2.48
C HIS A 91 6.84 -7.83 3.00
N VAL A 92 6.04 -8.45 2.13
CA VAL A 92 4.92 -9.33 2.53
C VAL A 92 5.35 -10.45 3.47
N SER A 93 6.55 -11.01 3.30
CA SER A 93 7.07 -12.09 4.16
C SER A 93 7.46 -11.62 5.56
N ASN A 94 7.46 -10.31 5.81
CA ASN A 94 7.77 -9.69 7.10
C ASN A 94 6.51 -9.19 7.81
N LEU A 95 5.32 -9.41 7.25
CA LEU A 95 4.04 -8.92 7.78
C LEU A 95 3.14 -10.03 8.34
#